data_AF-A0A534Q8G1-F1
#
_entry.id   AF-A0A534Q8G1-F1
#
_cell.length_a   1.000
_cell.length_b   1.000
_cell.length_c   1.000
_cell.angle_alpha   90.00
_cell.angle_beta   90.00
_cell.angle_gamma   90.00
#
_symmetry.space_group_name_H-M   'P 1'
#
loop_
_entity.id
_entity.type
_entity.pdbx_description
1 polymer ?
#
loop_
_entity_poly.entity_id
_entity_poly.type
_entity_poly.pdbx_seq_one_letter_code
_entity_poly.pdbx_strand_id
1 'polypeptide(L)'
;MKTSLFSLATAVLLASSVHAVFLPPANNWKSSLTVPTPASGSDFKITKASQAQVVVSTGNITFKLKLSGVIDNNMAGVPATQAGNTYQVDLRYSGVVKTVQFNFDLNGGKTAGNLKFPLALSALPAPGAVPGDSIEVVRVKCLQGGGGPGAGQNFCVAGVTAK
;
A
#
# COMPACT_ATOMS: atom_id res chain seq x y z
N MET A 1 -62.83 0.50 -27.64
CA MET A 1 -61.68 1.41 -27.49
C MET A 1 -60.40 0.57 -27.57
N LYS A 2 -59.53 0.86 -28.54
CA LYS A 2 -58.25 0.17 -28.75
C LYS A 2 -57.19 0.85 -27.90
N THR A 3 -56.51 0.10 -27.05
CA THR A 3 -55.30 0.55 -26.34
C THR A 3 -54.19 -0.47 -26.60
N SER A 4 -53.34 -0.16 -27.57
CA SER A 4 -51.99 -0.71 -27.70
C SER A 4 -51.11 -0.19 -26.58
N LEU A 5 -50.20 -1.01 -26.05
CA LEU A 5 -48.95 -0.62 -25.38
C LEU A 5 -48.04 -1.86 -25.37
N PHE A 6 -47.19 -2.01 -26.40
CA PHE A 6 -45.73 -1.81 -26.35
C PHE A 6 -44.99 -2.74 -25.38
N SER A 7 -44.46 -3.84 -25.96
CA SER A 7 -43.42 -4.67 -25.37
C SER A 7 -42.11 -3.89 -25.23
N LEU A 8 -41.57 -3.80 -24.01
CA LEU A 8 -40.18 -3.42 -23.77
C LEU A 8 -39.45 -4.65 -23.20
N ALA A 9 -38.70 -5.33 -24.07
CA ALA A 9 -37.77 -6.37 -23.65
C ALA A 9 -36.54 -5.69 -23.02
N THR A 10 -36.40 -5.76 -21.69
CA THR A 10 -35.22 -5.28 -20.98
C THR A 10 -34.14 -6.35 -21.06
N ALA A 11 -33.21 -6.21 -22.01
CA ALA A 11 -31.98 -6.98 -22.02
C ALA A 11 -31.08 -6.50 -20.87
N VAL A 12 -31.04 -7.23 -19.76
CA VAL A 12 -30.06 -7.03 -18.70
C VAL A 12 -28.73 -7.62 -19.17
N LEU A 13 -27.91 -6.78 -19.80
CA LEU A 13 -26.51 -7.11 -20.06
C LEU A 13 -25.76 -7.02 -18.72
N LEU A 14 -25.44 -8.20 -18.16
CA LEU A 14 -24.46 -8.37 -17.10
C LEU A 14 -23.08 -7.98 -17.64
N ALA A 15 -22.72 -6.70 -17.52
CA ALA A 15 -21.35 -6.26 -17.70
C ALA A 15 -20.54 -6.67 -16.46
N SER A 16 -20.09 -7.92 -16.43
CA SER A 16 -19.00 -8.33 -15.56
C SER A 16 -17.72 -7.67 -16.07
N SER A 17 -17.50 -6.40 -15.69
CA SER A 17 -16.22 -5.72 -15.88
C SER A 17 -15.22 -6.35 -14.91
N VAL A 18 -14.59 -7.43 -15.37
CA VAL A 18 -13.31 -7.88 -14.82
C VAL A 18 -12.33 -6.75 -15.13
N HIS A 19 -12.22 -5.80 -14.20
CA HIS A 19 -11.09 -4.88 -14.19
C HIS A 19 -9.88 -5.76 -13.90
N ALA A 20 -9.22 -6.22 -14.95
CA ALA A 20 -7.85 -6.67 -14.86
C ALA A 20 -7.05 -5.44 -14.42
N VAL A 21 -6.98 -5.23 -13.11
CA VAL A 21 -6.10 -4.23 -12.50
C VAL A 21 -4.71 -4.64 -12.92
N PHE A 22 -4.18 -4.00 -13.96
CA PHE A 22 -2.82 -4.17 -14.40
C PHE A 22 -1.94 -3.76 -13.22
N LEU A 23 -1.46 -4.74 -12.46
CA LEU A 23 -0.60 -4.45 -11.33
C LEU A 23 0.72 -3.93 -11.91
N PRO A 24 1.17 -2.75 -11.46
CA PRO A 24 2.38 -2.19 -11.99
C PRO A 24 3.56 -3.12 -11.64
N PRO A 25 4.47 -3.39 -12.60
CA PRO A 25 5.72 -4.07 -12.30
C PRO A 25 6.46 -3.38 -11.17
N ALA A 26 7.08 -4.15 -10.29
CA ALA A 26 7.87 -3.65 -9.16
C ALA A 26 9.16 -2.94 -9.62
N ASN A 27 9.55 -3.09 -10.89
CA ASN A 27 10.69 -2.38 -11.45
C ASN A 27 10.43 -0.86 -11.48
N ASN A 28 11.06 -0.14 -10.56
CA ASN A 28 10.90 1.30 -10.35
C ASN A 28 9.47 1.74 -9.99
N TRP A 29 8.69 0.87 -9.34
CA TRP A 29 7.38 1.24 -8.80
C TRP A 29 7.51 2.39 -7.81
N LYS A 30 6.60 3.36 -7.90
CA LYS A 30 6.57 4.55 -7.05
C LYS A 30 5.13 4.97 -6.85
N SER A 31 4.74 5.23 -5.60
CA SER A 31 3.41 5.76 -5.30
C SER A 31 3.46 6.81 -4.18
N SER A 32 2.53 7.76 -4.23
CA SER A 32 2.22 8.61 -3.08
C SER A 32 1.52 7.77 -2.01
N LEU A 33 1.68 8.17 -0.75
CA LEU A 33 0.97 7.55 0.36
C LEU A 33 -0.17 8.45 0.81
N THR A 34 -1.34 7.86 0.93
CA THR A 34 -2.57 8.54 1.35
C THR A 34 -3.12 7.90 2.62
N VAL A 35 -4.07 8.59 3.26
CA VAL A 35 -4.85 8.02 4.34
C VAL A 35 -5.73 6.88 3.77
N PRO A 36 -5.88 5.75 4.47
CA PRO A 36 -6.81 4.70 4.06
C PRO A 36 -8.26 5.21 4.04
N THR A 37 -9.04 4.80 3.03
CA THR A 37 -10.50 4.92 3.00
C THR A 37 -11.10 3.56 3.39
N PRO A 38 -11.98 3.42 4.41
CA PRO A 38 -12.50 4.34 5.44
C PRO A 38 -11.59 4.41 6.69
N ALA A 39 -12.03 5.11 7.74
CA ALA A 39 -11.31 5.31 9.01
C ALA A 39 -10.77 3.99 9.57
N SER A 40 -9.51 3.71 9.26
CA SER A 40 -8.68 2.83 10.06
C SER A 40 -8.77 3.32 11.50
N GLY A 41 -8.95 2.43 12.47
CA GLY A 41 -8.90 2.77 13.90
C GLY A 41 -7.53 3.28 14.37
N SER A 42 -6.66 3.67 13.44
CA SER A 42 -5.35 4.28 13.67
C SER A 42 -5.52 5.65 14.32
N ASP A 43 -4.70 5.89 15.33
CA ASP A 43 -4.53 7.19 15.95
C ASP A 43 -3.66 8.11 15.09
N PHE A 44 -2.94 7.58 14.09
CA PHE A 44 -2.11 8.38 13.20
C PHE A 44 -2.81 8.80 11.90
N LYS A 45 -2.41 9.95 11.37
CA LYS A 45 -2.80 10.47 10.05
C LYS A 45 -1.63 11.14 9.33
N ILE A 46 -1.56 10.93 8.02
CA ILE A 46 -0.62 11.65 7.14
C ILE A 46 -1.24 12.97 6.67
N THR A 47 -0.49 14.07 6.80
CA THR A 47 -0.91 15.42 6.41
C THR A 47 -0.01 16.07 5.37
N LYS A 48 1.15 15.48 5.05
CA LYS A 48 2.09 15.99 4.04
C LYS A 48 2.45 14.90 3.04
N ALA A 49 3.01 15.34 1.91
CA ALA A 49 3.45 14.46 0.83
C ALA A 49 4.40 13.38 1.36
N SER A 50 3.98 12.13 1.19
CA SER A 50 4.67 10.92 1.62
C SER A 50 4.73 9.93 0.46
N GLN A 51 5.70 9.03 0.47
CA GLN A 51 6.02 8.20 -0.68
C GLN A 51 6.55 6.83 -0.31
N ALA A 52 6.18 5.84 -1.12
CA ALA A 52 6.80 4.54 -1.17
C ALA A 52 7.40 4.28 -2.57
N GLN A 53 8.51 3.56 -2.61
CA GLN A 53 9.16 3.11 -3.84
C GLN A 53 9.57 1.65 -3.70
N VAL A 54 9.47 0.88 -4.78
CA VAL A 54 10.05 -0.45 -4.91
C VAL A 54 10.93 -0.45 -6.15
N VAL A 55 12.16 -0.95 -6.02
CA VAL A 55 13.14 -1.03 -7.11
C VAL A 55 13.68 -2.44 -7.15
N VAL A 56 13.44 -3.14 -8.25
CA VAL A 56 14.04 -4.45 -8.53
C VAL A 56 15.31 -4.23 -9.33
N SER A 57 16.40 -4.85 -8.90
CA SER A 57 17.68 -4.90 -9.58
C SER A 57 18.17 -6.35 -9.64
N THR A 58 19.28 -6.60 -10.33
CA THR A 58 19.88 -7.95 -10.39
C THR A 58 20.12 -8.50 -8.98
N GLY A 59 19.46 -9.61 -8.65
CA GLY A 59 19.61 -10.34 -7.38
C GLY A 59 19.01 -9.67 -6.14
N ASN A 60 18.45 -8.47 -6.24
CA ASN A 60 17.97 -7.71 -5.08
C ASN A 60 16.71 -6.90 -5.39
N ILE A 61 15.89 -6.69 -4.36
CA ILE A 61 14.77 -5.75 -4.37
C ILE A 61 14.95 -4.76 -3.22
N THR A 62 14.79 -3.47 -3.51
CA THR A 62 14.92 -2.39 -2.52
C THR A 62 13.58 -1.70 -2.34
N PHE A 63 13.09 -1.70 -1.10
CA PHE A 63 11.91 -0.94 -0.71
C PHE A 63 12.34 0.36 -0.07
N LYS A 64 11.67 1.47 -0.41
CA LYS A 64 11.95 2.78 0.16
C LYS A 64 10.70 3.38 0.72
N LEU A 65 10.82 3.99 1.90
CA LEU A 65 9.73 4.68 2.58
C LEU A 65 10.19 6.08 2.98
N LYS A 66 9.35 7.07 2.65
CA LYS A 66 9.47 8.43 3.17
C LYS A 66 8.11 8.86 3.70
N LEU A 67 8.02 9.07 5.00
CA LEU A 67 6.83 9.67 5.63
C LEU A 67 7.16 11.09 6.09
N SER A 68 6.19 11.97 5.93
CA SER A 68 6.28 13.35 6.38
C SER A 68 4.90 13.82 6.84
N GLY A 69 4.87 14.58 7.93
CA GLY A 69 3.63 15.12 8.48
C GLY A 69 2.70 14.05 9.03
N VAL A 70 3.23 13.01 9.69
CA VAL A 70 2.41 12.09 10.49
C VAL A 70 2.05 12.78 11.80
N ILE A 71 0.76 12.92 12.07
CA ILE A 71 0.24 13.50 13.32
C ILE A 71 -0.54 12.45 14.09
N ASP A 72 -0.63 12.65 15.40
CA ASP A 72 -1.60 11.97 16.26
C ASP A 72 -2.96 12.68 16.13
N ASN A 73 -4.01 11.94 15.75
CA ASN A 73 -5.38 12.44 15.59
C ASN A 73 -6.05 12.71 16.93
N ASN A 74 -5.63 12.01 18.00
CA ASN A 74 -6.16 12.22 19.34
C ASN A 74 -5.53 13.44 20.01
N MET A 75 -4.44 13.96 19.45
CA MET A 75 -3.73 15.14 19.94
C MET A 75 -3.60 16.16 18.81
N ALA A 76 -4.55 17.10 18.73
CA ALA A 76 -4.68 18.05 17.63
C ALA A 76 -3.34 18.69 17.21
N GLY A 77 -2.83 18.28 16.03
CA GLY A 77 -1.65 18.86 15.41
C GLY A 77 -0.31 18.41 16.00
N VAL A 78 -0.28 17.44 16.92
CA VAL A 78 0.97 16.93 17.51
C VAL A 78 1.64 15.95 16.54
N PRO A 79 2.90 16.21 16.13
CA PRO A 79 3.65 15.27 15.30
C PRO A 79 3.89 13.94 16.04
N ALA A 80 3.60 12.83 15.37
CA ALA A 80 3.73 11.50 15.96
C ALA A 80 5.21 11.13 16.19
N THR A 81 5.54 10.70 17.41
CA THR A 81 6.82 10.06 17.75
C THR A 81 6.52 8.68 18.30
N GLN A 82 6.81 7.65 17.52
CA GLN A 82 6.43 6.28 17.82
C GLN A 82 7.43 5.32 17.21
N ALA A 83 7.96 4.43 18.03
CA ALA A 83 8.82 3.34 17.58
C ALA A 83 8.01 2.10 17.19
N GLY A 84 8.61 1.24 16.37
CA GLY A 84 8.04 -0.08 16.06
C GLY A 84 6.81 -0.04 15.16
N ASN A 85 6.69 0.95 14.29
CA ASN A 85 5.70 0.93 13.20
C ASN A 85 6.13 -0.11 12.16
N THR A 86 5.18 -0.58 11.34
CA THR A 86 5.46 -1.57 10.30
C THR A 86 5.16 -1.02 8.93
N TYR A 87 6.16 -1.09 8.04
CA TYR A 87 6.00 -0.86 6.62
C TYR A 87 5.76 -2.20 5.94
N GLN A 88 4.56 -2.40 5.39
CA GLN A 88 4.16 -3.65 4.76
C GLN A 88 3.98 -3.47 3.26
N VAL A 89 4.56 -4.40 2.50
CA VAL A 89 4.41 -4.50 1.05
C VAL A 89 3.92 -5.90 0.69
N ASP A 90 2.78 -5.97 0.02
CA ASP A 90 2.28 -7.20 -0.59
C ASP A 90 2.77 -7.24 -2.04
N LEU A 91 3.53 -8.27 -2.38
CA LEU A 91 4.08 -8.53 -3.70
C LEU A 91 3.40 -9.72 -4.33
N ARG A 92 3.26 -9.74 -5.65
CA ARG A 92 2.92 -10.95 -6.40
C ARG A 92 4.12 -11.38 -7.22
N TYR A 93 4.52 -12.64 -7.06
CA TYR A 93 5.53 -13.31 -7.87
C TYR A 93 5.22 -14.80 -7.87
N SER A 94 5.62 -15.49 -8.95
CA SER A 94 5.30 -16.91 -9.16
C SER A 94 3.79 -17.22 -9.01
N GLY A 95 2.93 -16.26 -9.36
CA GLY A 95 1.47 -16.36 -9.26
C GLY A 95 0.87 -16.21 -7.85
N VAL A 96 1.67 -16.01 -6.80
CA VAL A 96 1.20 -15.96 -5.40
C VAL A 96 1.45 -14.58 -4.79
N VAL A 97 0.51 -14.09 -3.97
CA VAL A 97 0.69 -12.87 -3.18
C VAL A 97 1.41 -13.20 -1.87
N LYS A 98 2.49 -12.49 -1.59
CA LYS A 98 3.35 -12.65 -0.42
C LYS A 98 3.62 -11.31 0.23
N THR A 99 3.71 -11.30 1.55
CA THR A 99 3.90 -10.09 2.33
C THR A 99 5.35 -10.00 2.81
N VAL A 100 5.94 -8.82 2.68
CA VAL A 100 7.19 -8.43 3.34
C VAL A 100 6.94 -7.26 4.27
N GLN A 101 7.62 -7.24 5.42
CA GLN A 101 7.43 -6.26 6.47
C GLN A 101 8.76 -5.74 6.98
N PHE A 102 8.81 -4.44 7.26
CA PHE A 102 9.99 -3.75 7.77
C PHE A 102 9.59 -2.84 8.92
N ASN A 103 10.34 -2.88 10.02
CA ASN A 103 10.11 -2.00 11.15
C ASN A 103 10.69 -0.61 10.88
N PHE A 104 10.00 0.43 11.34
CA PHE A 104 10.51 1.78 11.31
C PHE A 104 9.97 2.62 12.44
N ASP A 105 10.69 3.70 12.73
CA ASP A 105 10.32 4.66 13.76
C ASP A 105 9.91 6.00 13.13
N LEU A 106 8.98 6.66 13.80
CA LEU A 106 8.62 8.05 13.56
C LEU A 106 9.24 8.91 14.65
N ASN A 107 9.85 10.02 14.24
CA ASN A 107 10.35 11.03 15.16
C ASN A 107 9.90 12.41 14.68
N GLY A 108 8.99 13.05 15.42
CA GLY A 108 8.41 14.34 15.03
C GLY A 108 7.63 14.26 13.72
N GLY A 109 6.86 13.19 13.52
CA GLY A 109 5.97 13.02 12.36
C GLY A 109 6.66 12.68 11.04
N LYS A 110 7.91 12.20 11.08
CA LYS A 110 8.71 11.84 9.91
C LYS A 110 9.54 10.59 10.15
N THR A 111 9.85 9.89 9.06
CA THR A 111 10.91 8.87 9.05
C THR A 111 12.29 9.54 9.10
N ALA A 112 13.33 8.78 9.47
CA ALA A 112 14.72 9.19 9.34
C ALA A 112 15.12 9.28 7.86
N GLY A 113 14.72 10.36 7.19
CA GLY A 113 14.93 10.55 5.76
C GLY A 113 14.22 9.50 4.89
N ASN A 114 14.85 9.15 3.77
CA ASN A 114 14.40 8.07 2.89
C ASN A 114 14.93 6.74 3.41
N LEU A 115 14.10 6.03 4.17
CA LEU A 115 14.44 4.69 4.64
C LEU A 115 14.59 3.75 3.44
N LYS A 116 15.58 2.85 3.51
CA LYS A 116 15.87 1.86 2.48
C LYS A 116 15.96 0.48 3.12
N PHE A 117 15.22 -0.46 2.57
CA PHE A 117 15.20 -1.85 3.00
C PHE A 117 15.59 -2.72 1.80
N PRO A 118 16.89 -3.05 1.64
CA PRO A 118 17.31 -4.01 0.64
C PRO A 118 16.98 -5.44 1.08
N LEU A 119 16.56 -6.28 0.15
CA LEU A 119 16.28 -7.69 0.38
C LEU A 119 16.74 -8.49 -0.85
N ALA A 120 17.57 -9.51 -0.63
CA ALA A 120 17.94 -10.44 -1.70
C ALA A 120 16.68 -11.12 -2.27
N LEU A 121 16.62 -11.32 -3.59
CA LEU A 121 15.46 -12.00 -4.20
C LEU A 121 15.27 -13.43 -3.66
N SER A 122 16.37 -14.09 -3.30
CA SER A 122 16.37 -15.40 -2.64
C SER A 122 15.85 -15.37 -1.20
N ALA A 123 15.82 -14.21 -0.55
CA ALA A 123 15.31 -14.01 0.80
C ALA A 123 13.84 -13.58 0.82
N LEU A 124 13.20 -13.44 -0.34
CA LEU A 124 11.76 -13.27 -0.42
C LEU A 124 11.04 -14.52 0.13
N PRO A 125 9.85 -14.36 0.74
CA PRO A 125 9.07 -15.50 1.24
C PRO A 125 8.96 -16.64 0.23
N ALA A 126 9.08 -17.88 0.70
CA ALA A 126 9.09 -19.07 -0.17
C ALA A 126 7.90 -19.06 -1.17
N PRO A 127 8.14 -19.34 -2.46
CA PRO A 127 9.34 -19.97 -3.03
C PRO A 127 10.55 -19.02 -3.28
N GLY A 128 10.49 -17.77 -2.84
CA GLY A 128 11.45 -16.74 -3.26
C GLY A 128 11.17 -16.30 -4.71
N ALA A 129 11.95 -15.35 -5.22
CA ALA A 129 11.94 -15.00 -6.62
C ALA A 129 13.30 -15.30 -7.25
N VAL A 130 13.31 -15.78 -8.49
CA VAL A 130 14.54 -15.98 -9.27
C VAL A 130 14.78 -14.80 -10.22
N PRO A 131 16.03 -14.56 -10.66
CA PRO A 131 16.30 -13.56 -11.69
C PRO A 131 15.45 -13.82 -12.95
N GLY A 132 14.67 -12.82 -13.37
CA GLY A 132 13.77 -12.90 -14.53
C GLY A 132 12.29 -13.08 -14.16
N ASP A 133 11.96 -13.40 -12.91
CA ASP A 133 10.57 -13.44 -12.46
C ASP A 133 9.90 -12.06 -12.55
N SER A 134 8.63 -12.04 -12.98
CA SER A 134 7.79 -10.87 -12.82
C SER A 134 7.44 -10.70 -11.34
N ILE A 135 7.79 -9.55 -10.78
CA ILE A 135 7.42 -9.13 -9.44
C ILE A 135 6.50 -7.93 -9.57
N GLU A 136 5.32 -7.99 -8.97
CA GLU A 136 4.31 -6.93 -9.02
C GLU A 136 4.05 -6.41 -7.60
N VAL A 137 3.86 -5.10 -7.45
CA VAL A 137 3.43 -4.52 -6.17
C VAL A 137 1.89 -4.55 -6.12
N VAL A 138 1.34 -5.34 -5.21
CA VAL A 138 -0.11 -5.51 -5.03
C VAL A 138 -0.65 -4.45 -4.08
N ARG A 139 0.03 -4.24 -2.94
CA ARG A 139 -0.41 -3.31 -1.90
C ARG A 139 0.79 -2.78 -1.12
N VAL A 140 0.68 -1.54 -0.66
CA VAL A 140 1.60 -0.95 0.31
C VAL A 140 0.79 -0.30 1.42
N LYS A 141 1.21 -0.51 2.67
CA LYS A 141 0.59 0.11 3.85
C LYS A 141 1.58 0.33 5.00
N CYS A 142 1.25 1.25 5.89
CA CYS A 142 1.97 1.50 7.14
C CYS A 142 1.05 1.17 8.31
N LEU A 143 1.53 0.37 9.26
CA LEU A 143 0.82 -0.01 10.47
C LEU A 143 1.38 0.78 11.66
N GLN A 144 0.49 1.33 12.48
CA GLN A 144 0.87 2.04 13.70
C GLN A 144 1.44 1.03 14.71
N GLY A 145 2.61 1.34 15.27
CA GLY A 145 3.23 0.59 16.36
C GLY A 145 2.66 0.96 17.74
N GLY A 146 3.26 0.41 18.79
CA GLY A 146 2.88 0.70 20.18
C GLY A 146 1.76 -0.21 20.71
N GLY A 147 1.18 0.17 21.86
CA GLY A 147 0.15 -0.63 22.56
C GLY A 147 -1.22 0.06 22.72
N GLY A 148 -1.44 1.18 22.03
CA GLY A 148 -2.70 1.92 22.07
C GLY A 148 -3.79 1.33 21.16
N PRO A 149 -5.01 1.90 21.18
CA PRO A 149 -6.13 1.43 20.37
C PRO A 149 -5.86 1.38 18.86
N GLY A 150 -5.02 2.28 18.34
CA GLY A 150 -4.58 2.29 16.94
C GLY A 150 -3.45 1.33 16.60
N ALA A 151 -2.89 0.59 17.57
CA ALA A 151 -1.81 -0.35 17.30
C ALA A 151 -2.23 -1.43 16.28
N GLY A 152 -1.37 -1.70 15.31
CA GLY A 152 -1.63 -2.62 14.20
C GLY A 152 -2.56 -2.06 13.12
N GLN A 153 -3.12 -0.87 13.29
CA GLN A 153 -4.02 -0.26 12.31
C GLN A 153 -3.24 0.47 11.21
N ASN A 154 -3.78 0.42 9.99
CA ASN A 154 -3.19 1.11 8.86
C ASN A 154 -3.31 2.63 9.06
N PHE A 155 -2.25 3.40 8.91
CA PHE A 155 -2.33 4.87 8.88
C PHE A 155 -1.89 5.47 7.54
N CYS A 156 -1.31 4.63 6.68
CA CYS A 156 -0.95 4.95 5.31
C CYS A 156 -1.30 3.78 4.40
N VAL A 157 -1.69 4.08 3.17
CA VAL A 157 -1.74 3.13 2.04
C VAL A 157 -1.15 3.77 0.80
N ALA A 158 -0.68 2.98 -0.17
CA ALA A 158 -0.43 3.51 -1.50
C ALA A 158 -1.71 4.13 -2.06
N GLY A 159 -1.62 5.37 -2.53
CA GLY A 159 -2.67 5.98 -3.33
C GLY A 159 -2.87 5.18 -4.61
N VAL A 160 -4.09 5.23 -5.16
CA VAL A 160 -4.38 4.69 -6.48
C VAL A 160 -3.42 5.39 -7.46
N THR A 161 -2.48 4.64 -8.03
CA THR A 161 -1.64 5.17 -9.10
C THR A 161 -2.54 5.32 -10.32
N ALA A 162 -3.21 6.47 -10.45
CA ALA A 162 -3.71 6.90 -11.75
C ALA A 162 -2.47 7.06 -12.64
N LYS A 163 -2.31 6.15 -13.59
CA LYS A 163 -1.44 6.37 -14.74
C LYS A 163 -2.25 7.09 -15.80
#